data_AF-A0A0M2T2D3-F1
#
_entry.id   AF-A0A0M2T2D3-F1
#
_cell.length_a   1.000
_cell.length_b   1.000
_cell.length_c   1.000
_cell.angle_alpha   90.00
_cell.angle_beta   90.00
_cell.angle_gamma   90.00
#
_symmetry.space_group_name_H-M   'P 1'
#
loop_
_entity.id
_entity.type
_entity.pdbx_description
1 polymer ?
#
loop_
_entity_poly.entity_id
_entity_poly.type
_entity_poly.pdbx_seq_one_letter_code
_entity_poly.pdbx_strand_id
1 'polypeptide(L)'
;MSEAQKLLTNLLLLTEEIIQQANAIHPSMKENAPKQLERVQSLLDQRECVIKELDALLKLRRNEDGGQQALRWNEDEQQQIKRLQTLERTLQVKMGSLHQSFSKQMHRIHETKSMSKKYIAAYQTIATDGSFIDKRK
;
A
#
# COMPACT_ATOMS: atom_id res chain seq x y z
N MET A 1 -8.61 -29.84 10.71
CA MET A 1 -7.81 -28.96 9.83
C MET A 1 -6.38 -28.91 10.36
N SER A 2 -5.39 -29.07 9.47
CA SER A 2 -3.98 -28.90 9.85
C SER A 2 -3.65 -27.43 10.12
N GLU A 3 -2.57 -27.14 10.85
CA GLU A 3 -2.18 -25.75 11.12
C GLU A 3 -1.83 -24.98 9.82
N ALA A 4 -1.15 -25.64 8.88
CA ALA A 4 -0.90 -25.10 7.54
C ALA A 4 -2.20 -24.74 6.80
N GLN A 5 -3.24 -25.58 6.93
CA GLN A 5 -4.54 -25.35 6.31
C GLN A 5 -5.28 -24.16 6.93
N LYS A 6 -5.17 -23.96 8.26
CA LYS A 6 -5.73 -22.78 8.93
C LYS A 6 -5.04 -21.51 8.45
N LEU A 7 -3.71 -21.50 8.39
CA LEU A 7 -2.94 -20.37 7.91
C LEU A 7 -3.24 -20.04 6.44
N LEU A 8 -3.36 -21.07 5.58
CA LEU A 8 -3.76 -20.89 4.18
C LEU A 8 -5.17 -20.30 4.04
N THR A 9 -6.12 -20.79 4.85
CA THR A 9 -7.49 -20.26 4.87
C THR A 9 -7.50 -18.81 5.36
N ASN A 10 -6.77 -18.50 6.44
CA ASN A 10 -6.65 -17.14 6.95
C ASN A 10 -6.01 -16.19 5.93
N LEU A 11 -4.97 -16.65 5.24
CA LEU A 11 -4.32 -15.90 4.16
C LEU A 11 -5.29 -15.57 3.02
N LEU A 12 -6.15 -16.52 2.63
CA LEU A 12 -7.20 -16.30 1.65
C LEU A 12 -8.20 -15.24 2.12
N LEU A 13 -8.74 -15.38 3.33
CA LEU A 13 -9.71 -14.45 3.89
C LEU A 13 -9.15 -13.02 3.99
N LEU A 14 -7.93 -12.87 4.50
CA LEU A 14 -7.26 -11.57 4.58
C LEU A 14 -7.05 -10.97 3.19
N THR A 15 -6.64 -11.77 2.20
CA THR A 15 -6.43 -11.29 0.82
C THR A 15 -7.75 -10.80 0.21
N GLU A 16 -8.86 -11.50 0.46
CA GLU A 16 -10.19 -11.09 0.01
C GLU A 16 -10.66 -9.80 0.68
N GLU A 17 -10.48 -9.68 2.00
CA GLU A 17 -10.83 -8.48 2.74
C GLU A 17 -9.99 -7.28 2.27
N ILE A 18 -8.69 -7.45 2.05
CA ILE A 18 -7.82 -6.40 1.51
C ILE A 18 -8.34 -5.95 0.15
N ILE A 19 -8.69 -6.86 -0.75
CA ILE A 19 -9.20 -6.50 -2.07
C ILE A 19 -10.52 -5.75 -1.95
N GLN A 20 -11.44 -6.19 -1.09
CA GLN A 20 -12.70 -5.49 -0.85
C GLN A 20 -12.46 -4.06 -0.35
N GLN A 21 -11.62 -3.90 0.68
CA GLN A 21 -11.29 -2.58 1.24
C GLN A 21 -10.54 -1.70 0.25
N ALA A 22 -9.58 -2.27 -0.48
CA ALA A 22 -8.82 -1.58 -1.51
C ALA A 22 -9.71 -1.10 -2.66
N ASN A 23 -10.69 -1.89 -3.07
CA ASN A 23 -11.64 -1.51 -4.11
C ASN A 23 -12.51 -0.34 -3.70
N ALA A 24 -12.81 -0.20 -2.40
CA ALA A 24 -13.51 0.95 -1.86
C ALA A 24 -12.64 2.23 -1.79
N ILE A 25 -11.30 2.12 -1.92
CA ILE A 25 -10.43 3.31 -1.94
C ILE A 25 -10.63 4.06 -3.25
N HIS A 26 -10.99 5.33 -3.11
CA HIS A 26 -11.11 6.27 -4.20
C HIS A 26 -9.72 6.74 -4.68
N PRO A 27 -9.47 6.90 -5.98
CA PRO A 27 -8.17 7.35 -6.50
C PRO A 27 -7.76 8.76 -6.04
N SER A 28 -8.72 9.63 -5.73
CA SER A 28 -8.48 10.96 -5.15
C SER A 28 -8.32 10.86 -3.63
N MET A 29 -7.21 11.36 -3.08
CA MET A 29 -6.92 11.30 -1.64
C MET A 29 -7.96 12.04 -0.80
N LYS A 30 -8.60 13.09 -1.35
CA LYS A 30 -9.59 13.92 -0.65
C LYS A 30 -10.92 13.23 -0.39
N GLU A 31 -11.23 12.21 -1.19
CA GLU A 31 -12.50 11.47 -1.13
C GLU A 31 -12.43 10.26 -0.19
N ASN A 32 -11.25 9.97 0.37
CA ASN A 32 -11.06 8.85 1.29
C ASN A 32 -11.12 9.32 2.74
N ALA A 33 -11.78 8.54 3.58
CA ALA A 33 -11.67 8.73 5.03
C ALA A 33 -10.26 8.31 5.49
N PRO A 34 -9.59 9.05 6.39
CA PRO A 34 -8.25 8.71 6.87
C PRO A 34 -8.12 7.25 7.36
N LYS A 35 -9.13 6.78 8.11
CA LYS A 35 -9.18 5.42 8.66
C LYS A 35 -9.24 4.31 7.61
N GLN A 36 -9.63 4.62 6.38
CA GLN A 36 -9.77 3.63 5.32
C GLN A 36 -8.40 3.13 4.83
N LEU A 37 -7.44 4.04 4.67
CA LEU A 37 -6.07 3.69 4.31
C LEU A 37 -5.36 2.96 5.44
N GLU A 38 -5.57 3.41 6.69
CA GLU A 38 -5.03 2.76 7.89
C GLU A 38 -5.55 1.31 8.05
N ARG A 39 -6.83 1.08 7.74
CA ARG A 39 -7.41 -0.27 7.76
C ARG A 39 -6.74 -1.19 6.73
N VAL A 40 -6.57 -0.71 5.49
CA VAL A 40 -5.90 -1.50 4.44
C VAL A 40 -4.45 -1.80 4.83
N GLN A 41 -3.72 -0.81 5.38
CA GLN A 41 -2.36 -1.03 5.88
C GLN A 41 -2.33 -2.11 6.97
N SER A 42 -3.22 -2.01 7.97
CA SER A 42 -3.29 -2.98 9.07
C SER A 42 -3.57 -4.40 8.58
N LEU A 43 -4.42 -4.56 7.56
CA LEU A 43 -4.71 -5.86 6.96
C LEU A 43 -3.51 -6.42 6.18
N LEU A 44 -2.76 -5.56 5.48
CA LEU A 44 -1.52 -5.95 4.80
C LEU A 44 -0.46 -6.44 5.80
N ASP A 45 -0.30 -5.74 6.93
CA ASP A 45 0.63 -6.14 7.99
C ASP A 45 0.24 -7.50 8.59
N GLN A 46 -1.05 -7.72 8.86
CA GLN A 46 -1.56 -9.02 9.32
C GLN A 46 -1.30 -10.13 8.30
N ARG A 47 -1.54 -9.84 7.01
CA ARG A 47 -1.27 -10.78 5.92
C ARG A 47 0.21 -11.15 5.86
N GLU A 48 1.11 -10.20 6.02
CA GLU A 48 2.55 -10.46 6.05
C GLU A 48 2.95 -11.40 7.20
N CYS A 49 2.37 -11.21 8.39
CA CYS A 49 2.59 -12.10 9.52
C CYS A 49 2.16 -13.54 9.21
N VAL A 50 0.96 -13.73 8.63
CA VAL A 50 0.46 -15.06 8.25
C VAL A 50 1.33 -15.71 7.18
N ILE A 51 1.83 -14.94 6.20
CA ILE A 51 2.75 -15.46 5.18
C ILE A 51 4.05 -15.95 5.82
N LYS A 52 4.64 -15.16 6.74
CA LYS A 52 5.87 -15.54 7.44
C LYS A 52 5.69 -16.81 8.27
N GLU A 53 4.56 -16.91 8.96
CA GLU A 53 4.25 -18.09 9.77
C GLU A 53 4.04 -19.33 8.90
N LEU A 54 3.30 -19.19 7.79
CA LEU A 54 3.10 -20.27 6.83
C LEU A 54 4.44 -20.71 6.22
N ASP A 55 5.29 -19.79 5.77
CA ASP A 55 6.61 -20.10 5.22
C ASP A 55 7.51 -20.83 6.24
N ALA A 56 7.54 -20.37 7.49
CA ALA A 56 8.28 -21.02 8.56
C ALA A 56 7.81 -22.47 8.79
N LEU A 57 6.49 -22.68 8.82
CA LEU A 57 5.89 -24.02 9.00
C LEU A 57 6.23 -24.94 7.82
N LEU A 58 6.12 -24.45 6.58
CA LEU A 58 6.44 -25.22 5.38
C LEU A 58 7.93 -25.59 5.32
N LYS A 59 8.82 -24.69 5.76
CA LYS A 59 10.27 -24.96 5.86
C LYS A 59 10.57 -26.01 6.93
N LEU A 60 9.94 -25.91 8.10
CA LEU A 60 10.17 -26.83 9.21
C LEU A 60 9.77 -28.26 8.82
N ARG A 61 8.59 -28.43 8.22
CA ARG A 61 8.12 -29.74 7.72
C ARG A 61 9.05 -30.34 6.66
N ARG A 62 9.57 -29.50 5.74
CA ARG A 62 10.53 -29.94 4.72
C ARG A 62 11.81 -30.52 5.34
N ASN A 63 12.26 -29.93 6.45
CA ASN A 63 13.48 -30.37 7.15
C ASN A 63 13.24 -31.68 7.93
N GLU A 64 12.03 -31.89 8.47
CA GLU A 64 11.66 -33.11 9.20
C GLU A 64 11.54 -34.34 8.28
N ASP A 65 11.01 -34.18 7.07
CA ASP A 65 10.82 -35.27 6.10
C ASP A 65 12.09 -35.59 5.27
N GLY A 66 13.28 -35.21 5.77
CA GLY A 66 14.56 -35.43 5.09
C GLY A 66 14.70 -34.72 3.74
N GLY A 67 13.89 -33.68 3.48
CA GLY A 67 13.86 -32.94 2.22
C GLY A 67 13.23 -33.69 1.04
N GLN A 68 12.75 -34.91 1.23
CA GLN A 68 12.32 -35.79 0.13
C GLN A 68 10.82 -35.71 -0.19
N GLN A 69 9.98 -35.24 0.75
CA GLN A 69 8.55 -35.07 0.50
C GLN A 69 8.19 -33.61 0.23
N ALA A 70 7.80 -33.34 -1.02
CA ALA A 70 7.08 -32.11 -1.33
C ALA A 70 5.76 -32.11 -0.56
N LEU A 71 5.46 -31.00 0.12
CA LEU A 71 4.23 -30.82 0.90
C LEU A 71 3.02 -31.06 -0.01
N ARG A 72 2.31 -32.18 0.20
CA ARG A 72 1.15 -32.54 -0.62
C ARG A 72 -0.08 -31.83 -0.07
N TRP A 73 -0.39 -30.67 -0.65
CA TRP A 73 -1.67 -30.02 -0.48
C TRP A 73 -2.79 -30.92 -1.02
N ASN A 74 -3.87 -31.06 -0.25
CA ASN A 74 -5.08 -31.72 -0.72
C ASN A 74 -5.77 -30.86 -1.80
N GLU A 75 -6.81 -31.41 -2.42
CA GLU A 75 -7.51 -30.75 -3.54
C GLU A 75 -8.10 -29.38 -3.15
N ASP A 76 -8.73 -29.29 -1.97
CA ASP A 76 -9.29 -28.04 -1.45
C ASP A 76 -8.21 -26.97 -1.24
N GLU A 77 -7.09 -27.35 -0.64
CA GLU A 77 -5.93 -26.48 -0.41
C GLU A 77 -5.32 -26.01 -1.73
N GLN A 78 -5.22 -26.89 -2.74
CA GLN A 78 -4.77 -26.51 -4.08
C GLN A 78 -5.72 -25.51 -4.75
N GLN A 79 -7.04 -25.67 -4.57
CA GLN A 79 -8.02 -24.70 -5.06
C GLN A 79 -7.86 -23.35 -4.35
N GLN A 80 -7.67 -23.34 -3.03
CA GLN A 80 -7.38 -22.12 -2.27
C GLN A 80 -6.10 -21.42 -2.76
N ILE A 81 -5.03 -22.17 -3.01
CA ILE A 81 -3.77 -21.64 -3.57
C ILE A 81 -3.99 -21.02 -4.94
N LYS A 82 -4.72 -21.69 -5.85
CA LYS A 82 -5.04 -21.14 -7.18
C LYS A 82 -5.84 -19.85 -7.06
N ARG A 83 -6.82 -19.80 -6.16
CA ARG A 83 -7.62 -18.60 -5.88
C ARG A 83 -6.74 -17.46 -5.36
N LEU A 84 -5.87 -17.74 -4.38
CA LEU A 84 -4.89 -16.80 -3.87
C LEU A 84 -3.99 -16.21 -4.96
N GLN A 85 -3.50 -17.03 -5.89
CA GLN A 85 -2.66 -16.56 -7.00
C GLN A 85 -3.40 -15.57 -7.90
N THR A 86 -4.67 -15.82 -8.20
CA THR A 86 -5.51 -14.89 -8.99
C THR A 86 -5.79 -13.60 -8.23
N LEU A 87 -6.11 -13.70 -6.94
CA LEU A 87 -6.36 -12.54 -6.09
C LEU A 87 -5.09 -11.70 -5.93
N GLU A 88 -3.92 -12.30 -5.81
CA GLU A 88 -2.64 -11.58 -5.69
C GLU A 88 -2.36 -10.70 -6.91
N ARG A 89 -2.60 -11.22 -8.12
CA ARG A 89 -2.45 -10.44 -9.35
C ARG A 89 -3.41 -9.25 -9.36
N THR A 90 -4.64 -9.47 -8.92
CA THR A 90 -5.66 -8.41 -8.83
C THR A 90 -5.25 -7.33 -7.84
N LEU A 91 -4.78 -7.75 -6.66
CA LEU A 91 -4.31 -6.86 -5.60
C LEU A 91 -3.11 -6.03 -6.07
N GLN A 92 -2.13 -6.67 -6.74
CA GLN A 92 -0.94 -6.00 -7.26
C GLN A 92 -1.30 -4.88 -8.25
N VAL A 93 -2.22 -5.16 -9.19
CA VAL A 93 -2.72 -4.15 -10.15
C VAL A 93 -3.40 -2.99 -9.41
N LYS A 94 -4.30 -3.29 -8.46
CA LYS A 94 -5.02 -2.27 -7.70
C LYS A 94 -4.07 -1.39 -6.88
N MET A 95 -3.14 -1.99 -6.13
CA MET A 95 -2.15 -1.26 -5.33
C MET A 95 -1.25 -0.38 -6.20
N GLY A 96 -0.79 -0.89 -7.35
CA GLY A 96 -0.02 -0.10 -8.31
C GLY A 96 -0.78 1.14 -8.82
N SER A 97 -2.08 0.98 -9.13
CA SER A 97 -2.93 2.09 -9.59
C SER A 97 -3.15 3.17 -8.52
N LEU A 98 -3.36 2.76 -7.26
CA LEU A 98 -3.53 3.66 -6.12
C LEU A 98 -2.23 4.42 -5.85
N HIS A 99 -1.10 3.70 -5.79
CA HIS A 99 0.22 4.30 -5.61
C HIS A 99 0.51 5.36 -6.68
N GLN A 100 0.26 5.06 -7.96
CA GLN A 100 0.46 6.02 -9.05
C GLN A 100 -0.44 7.26 -8.89
N SER A 101 -1.71 7.06 -8.52
CA SER A 101 -2.68 8.15 -8.37
C SER A 101 -2.33 9.09 -7.22
N PHE A 102 -1.94 8.53 -6.07
CA PHE A 102 -1.52 9.31 -4.91
C PHE A 102 -0.19 10.02 -5.14
N SER A 103 0.77 9.34 -5.78
CA SER A 103 2.06 9.97 -6.16
C SER A 103 1.83 11.20 -7.03
N LYS A 104 0.98 11.12 -8.06
CA LYS A 104 0.66 12.27 -8.93
C LYS A 104 0.04 13.44 -8.15
N GLN A 105 -0.83 13.15 -7.18
CA GLN A 105 -1.44 14.19 -6.35
C GLN A 105 -0.41 14.86 -5.43
N MET A 106 0.47 14.08 -4.81
CA MET A 106 1.55 14.62 -3.99
C MET A 106 2.49 15.53 -4.80
N HIS A 107 2.86 15.12 -6.03
CA HIS A 107 3.67 15.97 -6.91
C HIS A 107 3.00 17.32 -7.20
N ARG A 108 1.71 17.31 -7.54
CA ARG A 108 0.92 18.55 -7.74
C ARG A 108 0.89 19.45 -6.50
N ILE A 109 0.78 18.86 -5.31
CA ILE A 109 0.83 19.61 -4.04
C ILE A 109 2.21 20.27 -3.86
N HIS A 110 3.29 19.54 -4.13
CA HIS A 110 4.65 20.06 -4.04
C HIS A 110 4.92 21.19 -5.05
N GLU A 111 4.48 21.02 -6.29
CA GLU A 111 4.56 22.05 -7.33
C GLU A 111 3.80 23.32 -6.93
N THR A 112 2.56 23.17 -6.47
CA THR A 112 1.72 24.28 -6.00
C THR A 112 2.39 25.01 -4.84
N LYS A 113 2.95 24.28 -3.87
CA LYS A 113 3.67 24.86 -2.72
C LYS A 113 4.93 25.61 -3.17
N SER A 114 5.67 25.07 -4.14
CA SER A 114 6.86 25.72 -4.71
C SER A 114 6.49 27.03 -5.42
N MET A 115 5.43 27.01 -6.23
CA MET A 115 4.92 28.20 -6.91
C MET A 115 4.41 29.26 -5.94
N SER A 116 3.67 28.87 -4.89
CA SER A 116 3.21 29.78 -3.85
C SER A 116 4.38 30.47 -3.14
N LYS A 117 5.47 29.75 -2.83
CA LYS A 117 6.69 30.35 -2.26
C LYS A 117 7.32 31.39 -3.19
N LYS A 118 7.41 31.11 -4.49
CA LYS A 118 7.94 32.06 -5.49
C LYS A 118 7.08 33.33 -5.55
N TYR A 119 5.76 33.16 -5.52
CA TYR A 119 4.82 34.28 -5.53
C TYR A 119 4.97 35.16 -4.28
N ILE A 120 4.98 34.57 -3.08
CA ILE A 120 5.20 35.31 -1.82
C ILE A 120 6.54 36.07 -1.83
N ALA A 121 7.61 35.41 -2.28
CA ALA A 121 8.92 36.05 -2.40
C ALA A 121 8.90 37.27 -3.34
N ALA A 122 8.16 37.21 -4.46
CA ALA A 122 8.05 38.33 -5.39
C ALA A 122 7.39 39.58 -4.77
N TYR A 123 6.38 39.41 -3.90
CA TYR A 123 5.77 40.54 -3.18
C TYR A 123 6.65 41.07 -2.04
N GLN A 124 7.44 40.20 -1.40
CA GLN A 124 8.41 40.63 -0.39
C GLN A 124 9.54 41.47 -1.01
N THR A 125 9.97 41.15 -2.23
CA THR A 125 11.00 41.94 -2.94
C THR A 125 10.48 43.29 -3.45
N ILE A 126 9.17 43.43 -3.69
CA ILE A 126 8.57 44.71 -4.12
C ILE A 126 8.44 45.69 -2.94
N ALA A 127 8.29 45.21 -1.70
CA ALA A 127 8.14 46.06 -0.52
C ALA A 127 9.45 46.71 -0.02
N THR A 128 10.61 46.28 -0.50
CA THR A 128 11.93 46.78 -0.05
C THR A 128 12.59 47.78 -1.00
N ASP A 129 11.98 48.13 -2.13
CA ASP A 129 12.54 49.11 -3.09
C ASP A 129 11.92 50.52 -2.98
N GLY A 130 11.17 50.77 -1.90
CA GLY A 130 10.59 52.07 -1.57
C GLY A 130 11.53 52.99 -0.79
N SER A 131 12.80 53.12 -1.18
CA SER A 131 13.70 54.13 -0.60
C SER A 131 13.57 55.43 -1.41
N PHE A 132 12.75 56.35 -0.91
CA PHE A 132 12.68 57.73 -1.39
C PHE A 132 14.01 58.43 -1.07
N ILE A 133 14.90 58.54 -2.06
CA ILE A 133 16.03 59.46 -1.99
C ILE A 133 15.53 60.83 -2.44
N ASP A 134 15.15 61.68 -1.49
CA ASP A 134 14.94 63.10 -1.72
C ASP A 134 16.30 63.76 -2.00
N LYS A 135 16.55 64.12 -3.27
CA LYS A 135 17.66 64.98 -3.66
C LYS A 135 17.16 66.40 -3.84
N ARG A 136 17.01 67.13 -2.73
CA ARG A 136 16.90 68.59 -2.76
C ARG A 136 18.16 69.22 -2.14
N LYS A 137 18.93 69.79 -3.08
CA LYS A 137 20.01 70.80 -3.05
C LYS A 137 20.64 71.16 -1.70
#